data_AF-A0A7I8DIS5-F1
#
_entry.id   AF-A0A7I8DIS5-F1
#
_cell.length_a   1.000
_cell.length_b   1.000
_cell.length_c   1.000
_cell.angle_alpha   90.00
_cell.angle_beta   90.00
_cell.angle_gamma   90.00
#
_symmetry.space_group_name_H-M   'P 1'
#
loop_
_entity.id
_entity.type
_entity.pdbx_description
1 polymer ?
#
loop_
_entity_poly.entity_id
_entity_poly.type
_entity_poly.pdbx_seq_one_letter_code
_entity_poly.pdbx_strand_id
1 'polypeptide(L)'
;MKKLLKLLSSIFIVTLLLLSAGVAVYSAATGQSKNLLATLSGKEAVKNEEAEKNTKIEADTKVVSGLTDKEPKSTALPGETKEVIRLSGSVKSEANTDNYTELLESLNVHEKYKNEMDRLLGEGHNLSDILTAYSFLNDKYGKLQEIETLVQKKESGKDWADIFIGYNKKNPEFVPRSFDDGYLEELLKVPGITADDIMIADRVSQKTGRTYQEVMEKRMEGKSWKDINAGLDIVNGDETLLRVSVSPEQIDKYVNTGMDRDLVVKGYVIAKKLGQKADTVMKELKEGTKEEELLDKYYTQKYY
;
A
#
# COMPACT_ATOMS: atom_id res chain seq x y z
N MET A 1 38.19 13.87 -40.70
CA MET A 1 37.64 12.52 -40.44
C MET A 1 38.40 11.73 -39.35
N LYS A 2 39.72 11.50 -39.43
CA LYS A 2 40.44 10.66 -38.43
C LYS A 2 40.39 11.14 -36.97
N LYS A 3 40.26 12.46 -36.72
CA LYS A 3 40.12 13.01 -35.35
C LYS A 3 38.70 12.82 -34.76
N LEU A 4 37.67 12.80 -35.61
CA LEU A 4 36.28 12.61 -35.18
C LEU A 4 36.01 11.15 -34.79
N LEU A 5 36.62 10.21 -35.52
CA LEU A 5 36.52 8.77 -35.23
C LEU A 5 37.18 8.37 -33.91
N LYS A 6 38.29 9.04 -33.54
CA LYS A 6 38.96 8.84 -32.24
C LYS A 6 38.12 9.35 -31.07
N LEU A 7 37.43 10.49 -31.24
CA LEU A 7 36.59 11.06 -30.18
C LEU A 7 35.37 10.18 -29.89
N LEU A 8 34.72 9.65 -30.94
CA LEU A 8 33.55 8.76 -30.80
C LEU A 8 33.92 7.40 -30.18
N SER A 9 35.10 6.84 -30.50
CA SER A 9 35.59 5.60 -29.89
C SER A 9 35.88 5.76 -28.39
N SER A 10 36.42 6.91 -27.96
CA SER A 10 36.69 7.17 -26.54
C SER A 10 35.40 7.34 -25.72
N ILE A 11 34.38 7.98 -26.27
CA ILE A 11 33.08 8.15 -25.58
C ILE A 11 32.39 6.79 -25.38
N PHE A 12 32.45 5.90 -26.38
CA PHE A 12 31.83 4.57 -26.31
C PHE A 12 32.50 3.66 -25.26
N ILE A 13 33.83 3.75 -25.10
CA ILE A 13 34.57 2.95 -24.10
C ILE A 13 34.27 3.44 -22.67
N VAL A 14 34.13 4.75 -22.47
CA VAL A 14 33.81 5.32 -21.14
C VAL A 14 32.37 4.99 -20.72
N THR A 15 31.41 5.00 -21.65
CA THR A 15 30.02 4.59 -21.35
C THR A 15 29.91 3.09 -21.06
N LEU A 16 30.65 2.24 -21.77
CA LEU A 16 30.66 0.79 -21.52
C LEU A 16 31.28 0.44 -20.16
N LEU A 17 32.33 1.16 -19.74
CA LEU A 17 32.96 1.00 -18.43
C LEU A 17 32.04 1.44 -17.28
N LEU A 18 31.31 2.55 -17.43
CA LEU A 18 30.35 3.02 -16.42
C LEU A 18 29.17 2.07 -16.23
N LEU A 19 28.69 1.42 -17.31
CA LEU A 19 27.64 0.39 -17.24
C LEU A 19 28.12 -0.88 -16.52
N SER A 20 29.36 -1.33 -16.75
CA SER A 20 29.91 -2.51 -16.06
C SER A 20 30.19 -2.27 -14.56
N ALA A 21 30.60 -1.05 -14.18
CA ALA A 21 30.85 -0.68 -12.79
C ALA A 21 29.54 -0.59 -11.98
N GLY A 22 28.45 -0.09 -12.58
CA GLY A 22 27.13 -0.07 -11.95
C GLY A 22 26.58 -1.47 -11.64
N VAL A 23 26.78 -2.43 -12.55
CA VAL A 23 26.35 -3.83 -12.36
C VAL A 23 27.17 -4.53 -11.26
N ALA A 24 28.48 -4.25 -11.18
CA ALA A 24 29.35 -4.85 -10.17
C ALA A 24 29.00 -4.38 -8.73
N VAL A 25 28.75 -3.07 -8.53
CA VAL A 25 28.33 -2.53 -7.22
C VAL A 25 26.96 -3.08 -6.79
N TYR A 26 26.04 -3.23 -7.75
CA TYR A 26 24.71 -3.80 -7.47
C TYR A 26 24.76 -5.30 -7.14
N SER A 27 25.62 -6.07 -7.82
CA SER A 27 25.80 -7.50 -7.53
C SER A 27 26.50 -7.76 -6.19
N ALA A 28 27.40 -6.87 -5.76
CA ALA A 28 28.03 -6.96 -4.44
C ALA A 28 27.04 -6.63 -3.30
N ALA A 29 26.15 -5.65 -3.51
CA ALA A 29 25.11 -5.29 -2.54
C ALA A 29 24.08 -6.42 -2.35
N THR A 30 23.70 -7.12 -3.42
CA THR A 30 22.75 -8.25 -3.36
C THR A 30 23.35 -9.53 -2.77
N GLY A 31 24.66 -9.77 -2.94
CA GLY A 31 25.36 -10.88 -2.28
C GLY A 31 25.53 -10.66 -0.77
N GLN A 32 25.78 -9.42 -0.34
CA GLN A 32 25.93 -9.08 1.07
C GLN A 32 24.58 -9.13 1.81
N SER A 33 23.47 -8.74 1.18
CA SER A 33 22.13 -8.81 1.79
C SER A 33 21.63 -10.24 1.99
N LYS A 34 21.86 -11.16 1.04
CA LYS A 34 21.51 -12.59 1.20
C LYS A 34 22.29 -13.25 2.34
N ASN A 35 23.58 -12.94 2.46
CA ASN A 35 24.39 -13.42 3.59
C ASN A 35 23.97 -12.79 4.92
N LEU A 36 23.55 -11.51 4.93
CA LEU A 36 23.04 -10.85 6.13
C LEU A 36 21.73 -11.49 6.60
N LEU A 37 20.75 -11.69 5.71
CA LEU A 37 19.49 -12.35 6.04
C LEU A 37 19.69 -13.80 6.50
N ALA A 38 20.57 -14.56 5.83
CA ALA A 38 20.93 -15.90 6.26
C ALA A 38 21.66 -15.91 7.62
N THR A 39 22.49 -14.90 7.91
CA THR A 39 23.20 -14.77 9.20
C THR A 39 22.26 -14.33 10.32
N LEU A 40 21.28 -13.47 10.01
CA LEU A 40 20.24 -13.06 10.96
C LEU A 40 19.25 -14.20 11.25
N SER A 41 18.88 -15.01 10.25
CA SER A 41 18.03 -16.19 10.41
C SER A 41 18.78 -17.38 11.05
N GLY A 42 20.09 -17.52 10.81
CA GLY A 42 20.90 -18.59 11.40
C GLY A 42 21.03 -18.55 12.93
N LYS A 43 20.55 -17.49 13.58
CA LYS A 43 20.41 -17.41 15.05
C LYS A 43 19.12 -18.04 15.60
N GLU A 44 18.20 -18.50 14.75
CA GLU A 44 16.88 -19.08 15.13
C GLU A 44 16.94 -20.47 15.82
N ALA A 45 18.07 -20.92 16.37
CA ALA A 45 18.14 -22.28 16.94
C ALA A 45 19.02 -22.44 18.19
N VAL A 46 18.80 -21.69 19.27
CA VAL A 46 19.13 -22.14 20.64
C VAL A 46 18.13 -21.57 21.66
N LYS A 47 17.46 -22.45 22.41
CA LYS A 47 16.66 -22.12 23.62
C LYS A 47 17.53 -21.47 24.70
N ASN A 48 17.06 -20.43 25.39
CA ASN A 48 16.55 -20.49 26.78
C ASN A 48 16.35 -19.11 27.42
N GLU A 49 15.30 -19.05 28.27
CA GLU A 49 15.14 -18.37 29.58
C GLU A 49 15.79 -17.01 29.90
N GLU A 50 14.90 -16.11 30.33
CA GLU A 50 15.01 -15.02 31.32
C GLU A 50 16.17 -14.01 31.22
N ALA A 51 15.78 -12.74 30.99
CA ALA A 51 16.11 -11.65 31.91
C ALA A 51 15.23 -10.42 31.64
N GLU A 52 14.38 -10.06 32.61
CA GLU A 52 13.81 -8.72 32.71
C GLU A 52 14.93 -7.69 32.90
N LYS A 53 14.96 -6.66 32.05
CA LYS A 53 15.49 -5.36 32.48
C LYS A 53 14.86 -4.20 31.72
N ASN A 54 14.07 -3.44 32.48
CA ASN A 54 13.56 -2.11 32.14
C ASN A 54 14.64 -1.22 31.54
N THR A 55 14.46 -0.81 30.29
CA THR A 55 15.15 0.36 29.73
C THR A 55 14.13 1.26 29.04
N LYS A 56 13.93 2.43 29.63
CA LYS A 56 13.08 3.52 29.13
C LYS A 56 13.86 4.22 28.01
N ILE A 57 13.41 4.09 26.77
CA ILE A 57 13.99 4.80 25.62
C ILE A 57 13.11 6.01 25.32
N GLU A 58 13.64 7.21 25.55
CA GLU A 58 13.08 8.46 25.07
C GLU A 58 13.43 8.62 23.58
N ALA A 59 12.42 8.64 22.72
CA ALA A 59 12.58 8.87 21.29
C ALA A 59 12.41 10.37 20.99
N ASP A 60 13.54 11.06 20.79
CA ASP A 60 13.59 12.43 20.28
C ASP A 60 13.17 12.44 18.80
N THR A 61 11.89 12.72 18.54
CA THR A 61 11.36 12.82 17.18
C THR A 61 11.40 14.27 16.71
N LYS A 62 12.37 14.59 15.86
CA LYS A 62 12.44 15.86 15.14
C LYS A 62 11.37 15.88 14.03
N VAL A 63 10.34 16.68 14.22
CA VAL A 63 9.27 16.94 13.25
C VAL A 63 9.85 17.68 12.04
N VAL A 64 9.91 17.02 10.89
CA VAL A 64 10.17 17.68 9.59
C VAL A 64 8.83 17.94 8.93
N SER A 65 8.36 19.18 9.04
CA SER A 65 7.27 19.75 8.26
C SER A 65 7.76 19.99 6.83
N GLY A 66 7.11 19.36 5.85
CA GLY A 66 7.47 19.48 4.44
C GLY A 66 6.37 18.96 3.53
N LEU A 67 5.17 19.54 3.61
CA LEU A 67 4.17 19.43 2.53
C LEU A 67 4.64 20.35 1.40
N THR A 68 5.09 19.75 0.30
CA THR A 68 5.17 20.43 -1.00
C THR A 68 4.18 19.77 -1.92
N ASP A 69 3.16 20.55 -2.32
CA ASP A 69 2.21 20.21 -3.37
C ASP A 69 2.98 19.97 -4.67
N LYS A 70 3.12 18.71 -5.04
CA LYS A 70 3.50 18.32 -6.40
C LYS A 70 2.21 18.03 -7.15
N GLU A 71 1.89 18.85 -8.14
CA GLU A 71 0.88 18.54 -9.15
C GLU A 71 1.14 17.13 -9.73
N PRO A 72 0.12 16.25 -9.81
CA PRO A 72 0.27 14.95 -10.43
C PRO A 72 0.54 15.12 -11.92
N LYS A 73 1.57 14.43 -12.42
CA LYS A 73 1.78 14.23 -13.85
C LYS A 73 0.68 13.29 -14.35
N SER A 74 -0.38 13.87 -14.91
CA SER A 74 -1.47 13.15 -15.56
C SER A 74 -0.91 12.23 -16.65
N THR A 75 -1.03 10.92 -16.44
CA THR A 75 -0.85 9.94 -17.52
C THR A 75 -2.19 9.78 -18.22
N ALA A 76 -2.29 10.26 -19.46
CA ALA A 76 -3.52 10.15 -20.24
C ALA A 76 -3.95 8.68 -20.37
N LEU A 77 -5.19 8.36 -19.96
CA LEU A 77 -5.79 7.05 -20.17
C LEU A 77 -5.77 6.66 -21.66
N PRO A 78 -5.49 5.38 -22.00
CA PRO A 78 -5.62 4.87 -23.36
C PRO A 78 -7.02 5.15 -23.92
N GLY A 79 -7.09 5.47 -25.21
CA GLY A 79 -8.35 5.81 -25.89
C GLY A 79 -9.41 4.72 -25.77
N GLU A 80 -8.99 3.45 -25.83
CA GLU A 80 -9.88 2.28 -25.69
C GLU A 80 -10.56 2.24 -24.32
N THR A 81 -9.84 2.47 -23.22
CA THR A 81 -10.44 2.51 -21.87
C THR A 81 -11.45 3.66 -21.75
N LYS A 82 -11.14 4.85 -22.28
CA LYS A 82 -12.08 5.99 -22.28
C LYS A 82 -13.33 5.68 -23.08
N GLU A 83 -13.18 5.00 -24.20
CA GLU A 83 -14.30 4.65 -25.07
C GLU A 83 -15.19 3.59 -24.43
N VAL A 84 -14.62 2.58 -23.76
CA VAL A 84 -15.40 1.60 -22.99
C VAL A 84 -16.15 2.27 -21.83
N ILE A 85 -15.52 3.18 -21.08
CA ILE A 85 -16.21 3.96 -20.01
C ILE A 85 -17.36 4.80 -20.58
N ARG A 86 -17.16 5.39 -21.77
CA ARG A 86 -18.21 6.17 -22.43
C ARG A 86 -19.36 5.30 -22.93
N LEU A 87 -19.05 4.12 -23.48
CA LEU A 87 -20.00 3.19 -24.07
C LEU A 87 -20.79 2.38 -23.03
N SER A 88 -20.27 2.22 -21.81
CA SER A 88 -21.01 1.59 -20.69
C SER A 88 -22.19 2.42 -20.17
N GLY A 89 -22.43 3.61 -20.77
CA GLY A 89 -23.74 4.26 -20.74
C GLY A 89 -24.10 4.99 -19.45
N SER A 90 -23.13 5.29 -18.57
CA SER A 90 -23.43 6.10 -17.38
C SER A 90 -23.67 7.56 -17.78
N VAL A 91 -24.75 8.15 -17.24
CA VAL A 91 -25.10 9.59 -17.38
C VAL A 91 -24.01 10.53 -16.81
N LYS A 92 -22.96 9.96 -16.20
CA LYS A 92 -21.82 10.62 -15.54
C LYS A 92 -20.46 10.23 -16.14
N SER A 93 -20.38 9.91 -17.43
CA SER A 93 -19.17 9.34 -18.06
C SER A 93 -17.87 10.13 -17.85
N GLU A 94 -17.92 11.47 -17.78
CA GLU A 94 -16.77 12.32 -17.47
C GLU A 94 -16.29 12.15 -16.01
N ALA A 95 -17.18 12.33 -15.03
CA ALA A 95 -16.86 12.13 -13.61
C ALA A 95 -16.35 10.71 -13.31
N ASN A 96 -16.89 9.72 -14.01
CA ASN A 96 -16.45 8.33 -13.93
C ASN A 96 -15.03 8.12 -14.49
N THR A 97 -14.67 8.82 -15.56
CA THR A 97 -13.33 8.79 -16.14
C THR A 97 -12.31 9.46 -15.22
N ASP A 98 -12.68 10.57 -14.60
CA ASP A 98 -11.84 11.28 -13.64
C ASP A 98 -11.61 10.43 -12.39
N ASN A 99 -12.66 9.85 -11.81
CA ASN A 99 -12.57 8.92 -10.68
C ASN A 99 -11.68 7.71 -10.99
N TYR A 100 -11.80 7.13 -12.19
CA TYR A 100 -10.95 6.01 -12.61
C TYR A 100 -9.49 6.43 -12.67
N THR A 101 -9.19 7.57 -13.30
CA THR A 101 -7.83 8.10 -13.42
C THR A 101 -7.24 8.43 -12.05
N GLU A 102 -8.00 9.13 -11.20
CA GLU A 102 -7.58 9.49 -9.85
C GLU A 102 -7.28 8.23 -9.02
N LEU A 103 -8.10 7.18 -9.13
CA LEU A 103 -7.86 5.93 -8.42
C LEU A 103 -6.56 5.26 -8.89
N LEU A 104 -6.33 5.18 -10.21
CA LEU A 104 -5.11 4.58 -10.76
C LEU A 104 -3.84 5.29 -10.26
N GLU A 105 -3.88 6.63 -10.22
CA GLU A 105 -2.76 7.46 -9.78
C GLU A 105 -2.58 7.43 -8.26
N SER A 106 -3.66 7.65 -7.49
CA SER A 106 -3.60 7.77 -6.02
C SER A 106 -3.25 6.47 -5.32
N LEU A 107 -3.69 5.32 -5.85
CA LEU A 107 -3.39 4.00 -5.30
C LEU A 107 -2.21 3.32 -6.00
N ASN A 108 -1.50 4.05 -6.88
CA ASN A 108 -0.36 3.55 -7.64
C ASN A 108 -0.65 2.17 -8.25
N VAL A 109 -1.74 2.06 -9.00
CA VAL A 109 -2.27 0.77 -9.47
C VAL A 109 -1.30 0.11 -10.46
N HIS A 110 -0.98 -1.16 -10.24
CA HIS A 110 -0.16 -1.94 -11.18
C HIS A 110 -0.96 -2.25 -12.46
N GLU A 111 -0.29 -2.26 -13.62
CA GLU A 111 -0.91 -2.47 -14.93
C GLU A 111 -1.75 -3.75 -15.01
N LYS A 112 -1.24 -4.86 -14.45
CA LYS A 112 -1.98 -6.12 -14.27
C LYS A 112 -3.39 -5.92 -13.70
N TYR A 113 -3.54 -5.03 -12.73
CA TYR A 113 -4.81 -4.80 -12.04
C TYR A 113 -5.69 -3.78 -12.75
N LYS A 114 -5.09 -2.79 -13.39
CA LYS A 114 -5.79 -1.94 -14.36
C LYS A 114 -6.43 -2.79 -15.47
N ASN A 115 -5.67 -3.72 -16.03
CA ASN A 115 -6.17 -4.60 -17.10
C ASN A 115 -7.33 -5.48 -16.65
N GLU A 116 -7.32 -5.92 -15.39
CA GLU A 116 -8.45 -6.66 -14.82
C GLU A 116 -9.69 -5.78 -14.64
N MET A 117 -9.53 -4.54 -14.15
CA MET A 117 -10.65 -3.60 -14.07
C MET A 117 -11.21 -3.26 -15.46
N ASP A 118 -10.33 -3.08 -16.46
CA ASP A 118 -10.73 -2.84 -17.84
C ASP A 118 -11.47 -4.06 -18.44
N ARG A 119 -11.04 -5.28 -18.12
CA ARG A 119 -11.73 -6.53 -18.50
C ARG A 119 -13.15 -6.56 -17.94
N LEU A 120 -13.28 -6.35 -16.62
CA LEU A 120 -14.60 -6.35 -15.95
C LEU A 120 -15.52 -5.28 -16.55
N LEU A 121 -14.99 -4.10 -16.82
CA LEU A 121 -15.75 -3.03 -17.47
C LEU A 121 -16.19 -3.43 -18.89
N GLY A 122 -15.32 -4.07 -19.68
CA GLY A 122 -15.65 -4.61 -21.00
C GLY A 122 -16.71 -5.72 -20.97
N GLU A 123 -16.82 -6.44 -19.86
CA GLU A 123 -17.86 -7.44 -19.61
C GLU A 123 -19.19 -6.83 -19.13
N GLY A 124 -19.24 -5.51 -18.94
CA GLY A 124 -20.46 -4.78 -18.58
C GLY A 124 -20.68 -4.60 -17.08
N HIS A 125 -19.70 -4.95 -16.25
CA HIS A 125 -19.75 -4.65 -14.81
C HIS A 125 -19.77 -3.14 -14.56
N ASN A 126 -20.45 -2.73 -13.49
CA ASN A 126 -20.56 -1.31 -13.15
C ASN A 126 -19.22 -0.74 -12.69
N LEU A 127 -18.77 0.37 -13.28
CA LEU A 127 -17.49 0.99 -12.93
C LEU A 127 -17.41 1.39 -11.44
N SER A 128 -18.46 2.01 -10.90
CA SER A 128 -18.50 2.44 -9.50
C SER A 128 -18.38 1.26 -8.54
N ASP A 129 -18.97 0.10 -8.89
CA ASP A 129 -18.79 -1.14 -8.14
C ASP A 129 -17.34 -1.64 -8.19
N ILE A 130 -16.71 -1.62 -9.37
CA ILE A 130 -15.31 -2.00 -9.56
C ILE A 130 -14.37 -1.11 -8.72
N LEU A 131 -14.55 0.21 -8.77
CA LEU A 131 -13.72 1.16 -8.03
C LEU A 131 -13.89 1.02 -6.52
N THR A 132 -15.11 0.77 -6.07
CA THR A 132 -15.42 0.52 -4.66
C THR A 132 -14.73 -0.77 -4.18
N ALA A 133 -14.87 -1.87 -4.92
CA ALA A 133 -14.21 -3.14 -4.63
C ALA A 133 -12.69 -2.99 -4.58
N TYR A 134 -12.10 -2.34 -5.59
CA TYR A 134 -10.65 -2.13 -5.65
C TYR A 134 -10.15 -1.28 -4.47
N SER A 135 -10.79 -0.13 -4.19
CA SER A 135 -10.39 0.77 -3.09
C SER A 135 -10.39 0.04 -1.75
N PHE A 136 -11.43 -0.76 -1.50
CA PHE A 136 -11.52 -1.57 -0.29
C PHE A 136 -10.41 -2.64 -0.24
N LEU A 137 -10.21 -3.40 -1.30
CA LEU A 137 -9.20 -4.46 -1.34
C LEU A 137 -7.77 -3.89 -1.28
N ASN A 138 -7.51 -2.71 -1.83
CA ASN A 138 -6.23 -2.01 -1.69
C ASN A 138 -5.88 -1.79 -0.21
N ASP A 139 -6.82 -1.29 0.59
CA ASP A 139 -6.62 -1.09 2.03
C ASP A 139 -6.42 -2.42 2.77
N LYS A 140 -7.15 -3.46 2.37
CA LYS A 140 -7.13 -4.78 3.03
C LYS A 140 -6.06 -5.73 2.51
N TYR A 141 -5.17 -5.27 1.62
CA TYR A 141 -4.16 -6.12 0.95
C TYR A 141 -4.83 -7.35 0.28
N GLY A 142 -6.00 -7.13 -0.28
CA GLY A 142 -6.82 -8.13 -0.95
C GLY A 142 -6.16 -8.69 -2.20
N LYS A 143 -6.67 -9.82 -2.67
CA LYS A 143 -6.19 -10.53 -3.85
C LYS A 143 -6.91 -10.05 -5.11
N LEU A 144 -6.22 -10.15 -6.25
CA LEU A 144 -6.79 -9.80 -7.56
C LEU A 144 -8.14 -10.47 -7.82
N GLN A 145 -8.22 -11.78 -7.57
CA GLN A 145 -9.41 -12.62 -7.80
C GLN A 145 -10.61 -12.20 -6.96
N GLU A 146 -10.38 -11.46 -5.87
CA GLU A 146 -11.44 -11.02 -4.96
C GLU A 146 -12.21 -9.81 -5.53
N ILE A 147 -11.65 -9.06 -6.48
CA ILE A 147 -12.32 -7.88 -7.08
C ILE A 147 -13.65 -8.29 -7.69
N GLU A 148 -13.63 -9.20 -8.66
CA GLU A 148 -14.83 -9.69 -9.35
C GLU A 148 -15.81 -10.33 -8.36
N THR A 149 -15.30 -11.07 -7.38
CA THR A 149 -16.13 -11.68 -6.33
C THR A 149 -16.92 -10.65 -5.52
N LEU A 150 -16.33 -9.49 -5.22
CA LEU A 150 -17.02 -8.41 -4.51
C LEU A 150 -18.03 -7.70 -5.42
N VAL A 151 -17.67 -7.44 -6.67
CA VAL A 151 -18.57 -6.83 -7.68
C VAL A 151 -19.81 -7.70 -7.89
N GLN A 152 -19.65 -9.00 -8.13
CA GLN A 152 -20.77 -9.93 -8.33
C GLN A 152 -21.71 -10.00 -7.11
N LYS A 153 -21.18 -9.87 -5.89
CA LYS A 153 -22.03 -9.78 -4.69
C LYS A 153 -22.87 -8.50 -4.69
N LYS A 154 -22.29 -7.38 -5.10
CA LYS A 154 -23.02 -6.10 -5.21
C LYS A 154 -24.12 -6.21 -6.26
N GLU A 155 -23.82 -6.78 -7.43
CA GLU A 155 -24.78 -7.01 -8.50
C GLU A 155 -25.89 -8.00 -8.12
N SER A 156 -25.62 -8.95 -7.22
CA SER A 156 -26.65 -9.83 -6.64
C SER A 156 -27.59 -9.13 -5.64
N GLY A 157 -27.43 -7.81 -5.44
CA GLY A 157 -28.30 -6.98 -4.61
C GLY A 157 -27.84 -6.80 -3.17
N LYS A 158 -26.59 -7.15 -2.82
CA LYS A 158 -26.06 -6.89 -1.47
C LYS A 158 -25.54 -5.46 -1.34
N ASP A 159 -25.64 -4.91 -0.14
CA ASP A 159 -25.05 -3.61 0.18
C ASP A 159 -23.55 -3.73 0.50
N TRP A 160 -22.80 -2.65 0.25
CA TRP A 160 -21.35 -2.66 0.41
C TRP A 160 -20.95 -2.89 1.87
N ALA A 161 -21.67 -2.30 2.83
CA ALA A 161 -21.43 -2.55 4.24
C ALA A 161 -21.48 -4.06 4.59
N ASP A 162 -22.50 -4.78 4.11
CA ASP A 162 -22.64 -6.23 4.34
C ASP A 162 -21.53 -7.04 3.64
N ILE A 163 -21.13 -6.61 2.44
CA ILE A 163 -20.04 -7.22 1.69
C ILE A 163 -18.71 -7.07 2.45
N PHE A 164 -18.41 -5.87 2.96
CA PHE A 164 -17.20 -5.57 3.72
C PHE A 164 -17.16 -6.31 5.06
N ILE A 165 -18.28 -6.35 5.80
CA ILE A 165 -18.40 -7.13 7.04
C ILE A 165 -18.11 -8.60 6.75
N GLY A 166 -18.72 -9.14 5.70
CA GLY A 166 -18.52 -10.52 5.27
C GLY A 166 -17.08 -10.82 4.85
N TYR A 167 -16.38 -9.85 4.26
CA TYR A 167 -14.97 -9.98 3.90
C TYR A 167 -14.07 -9.95 5.14
N ASN A 168 -14.23 -8.96 6.03
CA ASN A 168 -13.42 -8.79 7.24
C ASN A 168 -13.58 -9.99 8.20
N LYS A 169 -14.76 -10.60 8.28
CA LYS A 169 -14.96 -11.83 9.08
C LYS A 169 -14.10 -13.01 8.59
N LYS A 170 -13.81 -13.07 7.28
CA LYS A 170 -13.01 -14.13 6.67
C LYS A 170 -11.52 -13.79 6.56
N ASN A 171 -11.18 -12.52 6.74
CA ASN A 171 -9.83 -11.98 6.59
C ASN A 171 -9.49 -11.24 7.88
N PRO A 172 -8.88 -11.92 8.87
CA PRO A 172 -8.59 -11.33 10.16
C PRO A 172 -7.65 -10.12 10.02
N GLU A 173 -7.72 -9.24 11.01
CA GLU A 173 -6.87 -8.06 11.07
C GLU A 173 -5.39 -8.44 11.10
N PHE A 174 -4.57 -7.55 10.55
CA PHE A 174 -3.11 -7.69 10.58
C PHE A 174 -2.63 -7.60 12.03
N VAL A 175 -1.78 -8.54 12.43
CA VAL A 175 -1.15 -8.54 13.75
C VAL A 175 0.35 -8.53 13.51
N PRO A 176 1.06 -7.43 13.84
CA PRO A 176 2.50 -7.36 13.72
C PRO A 176 3.17 -8.54 14.42
N ARG A 177 4.15 -9.16 13.75
CA ARG A 177 4.94 -10.20 14.38
C ARG A 177 5.85 -9.62 15.47
N SER A 178 6.17 -10.47 16.43
CA SER A 178 7.32 -10.22 17.31
C SER A 178 8.60 -10.51 16.54
N PHE A 179 9.56 -9.62 16.62
CA PHE A 179 10.91 -9.82 16.09
C PHE A 179 11.86 -10.08 17.25
N ASP A 180 12.95 -10.79 16.99
CA ASP A 180 14.01 -10.98 17.98
C ASP A 180 14.71 -9.66 18.30
N ASP A 181 15.19 -9.54 19.54
CA ASP A 181 15.92 -8.37 20.00
C ASP A 181 17.11 -8.04 19.09
N GLY A 182 17.20 -6.79 18.64
CA GLY A 182 18.26 -6.32 17.75
C GLY A 182 18.02 -6.58 16.26
N TYR A 183 17.05 -7.43 15.89
CA TYR A 183 16.82 -7.78 14.48
C TYR A 183 16.38 -6.56 13.65
N LEU A 184 15.42 -5.77 14.18
CA LEU A 184 14.91 -4.59 13.49
C LEU A 184 16.00 -3.51 13.36
N GLU A 185 16.84 -3.34 14.38
CA GLU A 185 17.95 -2.40 14.39
C GLU A 185 18.99 -2.75 13.33
N GLU A 186 19.34 -4.04 13.17
CA GLU A 186 20.23 -4.47 12.09
C GLU A 186 19.60 -4.30 10.71
N LEU A 187 18.30 -4.59 10.59
CA LEU A 187 17.59 -4.46 9.34
C LEU A 187 17.49 -2.99 8.87
N LEU A 188 17.27 -2.06 9.80
CA LEU A 188 17.24 -0.62 9.52
C LEU A 188 18.60 -0.01 9.18
N LYS A 189 19.71 -0.72 9.43
CA LYS A 189 21.05 -0.32 8.96
C LYS A 189 21.26 -0.63 7.48
N VAL A 190 20.43 -1.48 6.87
CA VAL A 190 20.53 -1.82 5.45
C VAL A 190 20.12 -0.60 4.62
N PRO A 191 20.99 -0.08 3.72
CA PRO A 191 20.67 1.10 2.92
C PRO A 191 19.39 0.90 2.09
N GLY A 192 18.47 1.86 2.20
CA GLY A 192 17.21 1.85 1.45
C GLY A 192 16.09 1.04 2.09
N ILE A 193 16.32 0.37 3.22
CA ILE A 193 15.27 -0.28 4.01
C ILE A 193 14.75 0.67 5.08
N THR A 194 13.42 0.76 5.18
CA THR A 194 12.69 1.65 6.09
C THR A 194 11.76 0.84 7.00
N ALA A 195 11.23 1.50 8.04
CA ALA A 195 10.21 0.89 8.89
C ALA A 195 8.92 0.53 8.12
N ASP A 196 8.58 1.28 7.06
CA ASP A 196 7.45 0.93 6.19
C ASP A 196 7.74 -0.37 5.43
N ASP A 197 8.95 -0.55 4.92
CA ASP A 197 9.32 -1.78 4.21
C ASP A 197 9.18 -3.01 5.12
N ILE A 198 9.65 -2.91 6.36
CA ILE A 198 9.52 -3.96 7.38
C ILE A 198 8.04 -4.30 7.61
N MET A 199 7.19 -3.28 7.78
CA MET A 199 5.79 -3.51 8.10
C MET A 199 4.96 -3.99 6.92
N ILE A 200 5.23 -3.49 5.72
CA ILE A 200 4.61 -3.97 4.49
C ILE A 200 5.00 -5.43 4.27
N ALA A 201 6.27 -5.79 4.45
CA ALA A 201 6.73 -7.17 4.29
C ALA A 201 6.03 -8.15 5.25
N ASP A 202 5.86 -7.75 6.52
CA ASP A 202 5.15 -8.56 7.50
C ASP A 202 3.67 -8.75 7.14
N ARG A 203 3.02 -7.66 6.73
CA ARG A 203 1.62 -7.72 6.29
C ARG A 203 1.43 -8.60 5.06
N VAL A 204 2.33 -8.48 4.08
CA VAL A 204 2.34 -9.32 2.87
C VAL A 204 2.61 -10.78 3.22
N SER A 205 3.55 -11.05 4.13
CA SER A 205 3.85 -12.40 4.64
C SER A 205 2.61 -13.01 5.29
N GLN A 206 1.94 -12.31 6.22
CA GLN A 206 0.72 -12.80 6.87
C GLN A 206 -0.40 -13.07 5.86
N LYS A 207 -0.59 -12.19 4.86
CA LYS A 207 -1.65 -12.34 3.86
C LYS A 207 -1.40 -13.47 2.86
N THR A 208 -0.13 -13.77 2.55
CA THR A 208 0.23 -14.75 1.52
C THR A 208 0.65 -16.10 2.07
N GLY A 209 1.01 -16.18 3.35
CA GLY A 209 1.68 -17.34 3.93
C GLY A 209 3.13 -17.52 3.47
N ARG A 210 3.69 -16.58 2.69
CA ARG A 210 5.12 -16.54 2.36
C ARG A 210 5.91 -16.16 3.60
N THR A 211 7.18 -16.57 3.66
CA THR A 211 8.02 -16.16 4.79
C THR A 211 8.34 -14.67 4.70
N TYR A 212 8.54 -14.03 5.84
CA TYR A 212 8.93 -12.62 5.90
C TYR A 212 10.26 -12.37 5.16
N GLN A 213 11.19 -13.31 5.32
CA GLN A 213 12.49 -13.30 4.68
C GLN A 213 12.35 -13.34 3.15
N GLU A 214 11.53 -14.24 2.60
CA GLU A 214 11.26 -14.31 1.16
C GLU A 214 10.71 -12.99 0.59
N VAL A 215 9.86 -12.30 1.36
CA VAL A 215 9.28 -11.01 0.95
C VAL A 215 10.32 -9.89 1.04
N MET A 216 11.06 -9.81 2.14
CA MET A 216 12.12 -8.82 2.34
C MET A 216 13.27 -8.97 1.35
N GLU A 217 13.65 -10.19 0.97
CA GLU A 217 14.66 -10.42 -0.06
C GLU A 217 14.29 -9.75 -1.37
N LYS A 218 13.02 -9.86 -1.82
CA LYS A 218 12.56 -9.20 -3.04
C LYS A 218 12.69 -7.68 -2.94
N ARG A 219 12.43 -7.12 -1.75
CA ARG A 219 12.58 -5.69 -1.49
C ARG A 219 14.05 -5.26 -1.52
N MET A 220 14.93 -6.04 -0.89
CA MET A 220 16.39 -5.81 -0.92
C MET A 220 17.01 -6.00 -2.31
N GLU A 221 16.39 -6.79 -3.18
CA GLU A 221 16.69 -6.88 -4.61
C GLU A 221 16.21 -5.63 -5.39
N GLY A 222 15.75 -4.58 -4.72
CA GLY A 222 15.40 -3.30 -5.31
C GLY A 222 14.04 -3.25 -6.00
N LYS A 223 13.20 -4.28 -5.85
CA LYS A 223 11.82 -4.26 -6.38
C LYS A 223 10.96 -3.30 -5.56
N SER A 224 10.04 -2.62 -6.24
CA SER A 224 9.04 -1.77 -5.57
C SER A 224 7.97 -2.65 -4.92
N TRP A 225 7.27 -2.12 -3.90
CA TRP A 225 6.18 -2.86 -3.26
C TRP A 225 5.05 -3.17 -4.23
N LYS A 226 4.72 -2.24 -5.13
CA LYS A 226 3.77 -2.47 -6.22
C LYS A 226 4.12 -3.72 -7.04
N ASP A 227 5.37 -3.88 -7.45
CA ASP A 227 5.81 -5.02 -8.27
C ASP A 227 5.86 -6.33 -7.47
N ILE A 228 6.30 -6.26 -6.20
CA ILE A 228 6.31 -7.41 -5.30
C ILE A 228 4.88 -7.92 -5.07
N ASN A 229 3.95 -7.02 -4.76
CA ASN A 229 2.55 -7.31 -4.51
C ASN A 229 1.87 -7.84 -5.78
N ALA A 230 2.15 -7.25 -6.95
CA ALA A 230 1.70 -7.73 -8.26
C ALA A 230 2.06 -9.19 -8.53
N GLY A 231 3.30 -9.57 -8.21
CA GLY A 231 3.80 -10.94 -8.32
C GLY A 231 3.24 -11.92 -7.27
N LEU A 232 2.61 -11.40 -6.21
CA LEU A 232 1.95 -12.17 -5.15
C LEU A 232 0.41 -12.06 -5.20
N ASP A 233 -0.12 -11.51 -6.28
CA ASP A 233 -1.54 -11.26 -6.50
C ASP A 233 -2.20 -10.34 -5.46
N ILE A 234 -1.45 -9.49 -4.75
CA ILE A 234 -1.99 -8.49 -3.81
C ILE A 234 -2.22 -7.17 -4.53
N VAL A 235 -3.43 -6.62 -4.45
CA VAL A 235 -3.80 -5.40 -5.21
C VAL A 235 -3.15 -4.11 -4.69
N ASN A 236 -2.65 -4.10 -3.45
CA ASN A 236 -2.06 -2.91 -2.83
C ASN A 236 -0.82 -2.43 -3.61
N GLY A 237 -0.87 -1.19 -4.10
CA GLY A 237 0.22 -0.55 -4.84
C GLY A 237 1.05 0.46 -4.02
N ASP A 238 0.73 0.65 -2.74
CA ASP A 238 1.34 1.69 -1.93
C ASP A 238 2.80 1.34 -1.58
N GLU A 239 3.70 2.31 -1.75
CA GLU A 239 5.11 2.16 -1.40
C GLU A 239 5.41 2.54 0.06
N THR A 240 4.43 3.14 0.74
CA THR A 240 4.50 3.61 2.13
C THR A 240 3.18 3.36 2.84
N LEU A 241 3.24 3.19 4.16
CA LEU A 241 2.01 3.01 4.95
C LEU A 241 1.32 4.35 5.19
N LEU A 242 -0.02 4.32 5.22
CA LEU A 242 -0.79 5.48 5.63
C LEU A 242 -0.49 5.82 7.09
N ARG A 243 0.15 6.97 7.29
CA ARG A 243 0.45 7.50 8.62
C ARG A 243 -0.50 8.64 8.95
N VAL A 244 -1.05 8.61 10.15
CA VAL A 244 -1.78 9.73 10.75
C VAL A 244 -1.01 10.21 11.97
N SER A 245 -0.68 11.50 11.98
CA SER A 245 -0.16 12.15 13.17
C SER A 245 -1.34 12.66 13.98
N VAL A 246 -1.56 12.10 15.16
CA VAL A 246 -2.62 12.51 16.07
C VAL A 246 -1.98 13.06 17.33
N SER A 247 -2.20 14.34 17.63
CA SER A 247 -1.66 14.97 18.83
C SER A 247 -2.42 14.54 20.09
N PRO A 248 -1.83 14.67 21.29
CA PRO A 248 -2.54 14.43 22.55
C PRO A 248 -3.84 15.24 22.66
N GLU A 249 -3.82 16.52 22.26
CA GLU A 249 -4.99 17.41 22.32
C GLU A 249 -6.11 16.92 21.39
N GLN A 250 -5.75 16.39 20.22
CA GLN A 250 -6.68 15.79 19.27
C GLN A 250 -7.31 14.50 19.79
N ILE A 251 -6.58 13.71 20.56
CA ILE A 251 -7.10 12.52 21.24
C ILE A 251 -8.03 12.93 22.38
N ASP A 252 -7.56 13.83 23.25
CA ASP A 252 -8.27 14.27 24.45
C ASP A 252 -9.61 14.93 24.10
N LYS A 253 -9.68 15.66 22.96
CA LYS A 253 -10.93 16.25 22.42
C LYS A 253 -12.08 15.24 22.38
N TYR A 254 -11.82 13.98 22.02
CA TYR A 254 -12.86 12.96 21.85
C TYR A 254 -12.96 12.00 23.03
N VAL A 255 -11.82 11.64 23.63
CA VAL A 255 -11.77 10.77 24.82
C VAL A 255 -12.53 11.41 25.98
N ASN A 256 -12.39 12.72 26.18
CA ASN A 256 -13.14 13.46 27.22
C ASN A 256 -14.66 13.45 26.99
N THR A 257 -15.12 13.01 25.82
CA THR A 257 -16.55 12.86 25.52
C THR A 257 -17.06 11.41 25.67
N GLY A 258 -16.21 10.51 26.19
CA GLY A 258 -16.52 9.11 26.46
C GLY A 258 -16.12 8.12 25.36
N MET A 259 -15.41 8.57 24.31
CA MET A 259 -14.93 7.67 23.25
C MET A 259 -13.68 6.92 23.71
N ASP A 260 -13.56 5.66 23.29
CA ASP A 260 -12.36 4.85 23.48
C ASP A 260 -11.16 5.43 22.69
N ARG A 261 -9.96 5.37 23.26
CA ARG A 261 -8.75 5.95 22.67
C ARG A 261 -8.40 5.28 21.34
N ASP A 262 -8.51 3.96 21.26
CA ASP A 262 -8.16 3.22 20.03
C ASP A 262 -9.19 3.50 18.94
N LEU A 263 -10.46 3.63 19.31
CA LEU A 263 -11.50 4.09 18.39
C LEU A 263 -11.23 5.50 17.85
N VAL A 264 -10.71 6.41 18.67
CA VAL A 264 -10.33 7.76 18.22
C VAL A 264 -9.14 7.69 17.26
N VAL A 265 -8.08 6.94 17.55
CA VAL A 265 -6.96 6.79 16.60
C VAL A 265 -7.44 6.17 15.29
N LYS A 266 -8.26 5.11 15.37
CA LYS A 266 -8.87 4.46 14.22
C LYS A 266 -9.74 5.42 13.40
N GLY A 267 -10.51 6.30 14.05
CA GLY A 267 -11.31 7.30 13.35
C GLY A 267 -10.48 8.30 12.54
N TYR A 268 -9.30 8.73 13.05
CA TYR A 268 -8.38 9.57 12.26
C TYR A 268 -7.83 8.82 11.05
N VAL A 269 -7.50 7.53 11.22
CA VAL A 269 -7.08 6.67 10.11
C VAL A 269 -8.18 6.56 9.06
N ILE A 270 -9.42 6.24 9.46
CA ILE A 270 -10.58 6.14 8.55
C ILE A 270 -10.83 7.47 7.83
N ALA A 271 -10.81 8.59 8.55
CA ALA A 271 -10.99 9.91 7.96
C ALA A 271 -9.93 10.22 6.91
N LYS A 272 -8.65 9.93 7.19
CA LYS A 272 -7.57 10.11 6.24
C LYS A 272 -7.72 9.20 5.01
N LYS A 273 -8.10 7.93 5.20
CA LYS A 273 -8.38 6.98 4.10
C LYS A 273 -9.48 7.47 3.17
N LEU A 274 -10.56 8.00 3.74
CA LEU A 274 -11.74 8.44 3.00
C LEU A 274 -11.65 9.88 2.48
N GLY A 275 -10.55 10.59 2.75
CA GLY A 275 -10.41 12.02 2.41
C GLY A 275 -11.41 12.91 3.16
N GLN A 276 -11.91 12.47 4.33
CA GLN A 276 -12.91 13.17 5.12
C GLN A 276 -12.30 13.95 6.27
N LYS A 277 -13.04 14.94 6.78
CA LYS A 277 -12.69 15.63 8.02
C LYS A 277 -12.83 14.67 9.21
N ALA A 278 -11.83 14.62 10.07
CA ALA A 278 -11.84 13.78 11.26
C ALA A 278 -13.08 14.03 12.13
N ASP A 279 -13.45 15.29 12.35
CA ASP A 279 -14.64 15.67 13.13
C ASP A 279 -15.94 15.03 12.61
N THR A 280 -16.10 14.90 11.29
CA THR A 280 -17.28 14.26 10.68
C THR A 280 -17.29 12.77 11.00
N VAL A 281 -16.17 12.08 10.78
CA VAL A 281 -16.05 10.64 11.03
C VAL A 281 -16.20 10.33 12.52
N MET A 282 -15.60 11.12 13.41
CA MET A 282 -15.71 10.92 14.86
C MET A 282 -17.14 11.05 15.36
N LYS A 283 -17.92 11.99 14.81
CA LYS A 283 -19.33 12.15 15.15
C LYS A 283 -20.11 10.87 14.85
N GLU A 284 -19.93 10.32 13.64
CA GLU A 284 -20.64 9.10 13.22
C GLU A 284 -20.19 7.87 14.03
N LEU A 285 -18.89 7.72 14.29
CA LEU A 285 -18.37 6.67 15.18
C LEU A 285 -18.95 6.77 16.59
N LYS A 286 -19.09 8.00 17.13
CA LYS A 286 -19.69 8.23 18.44
C LYS A 286 -21.18 7.87 18.47
N GLU A 287 -21.88 8.02 17.36
CA GLU A 287 -23.27 7.63 17.17
C GLU A 287 -23.44 6.11 16.98
N GLY A 288 -22.34 5.35 16.91
CA GLY A 288 -22.32 3.90 16.81
C GLY A 288 -22.21 3.36 15.38
N THR A 289 -21.99 4.23 14.38
CA THR A 289 -21.74 3.82 13.00
C THR A 289 -20.45 3.00 12.91
N LYS A 290 -20.49 1.89 12.18
CA LYS A 290 -19.34 0.99 12.02
C LYS A 290 -18.40 1.45 10.90
N GLU A 291 -17.16 0.96 10.90
CA GLU A 291 -16.18 1.24 9.83
C GLU A 291 -16.76 0.88 8.46
N GLU A 292 -17.38 -0.29 8.32
CA GLU A 292 -17.90 -0.77 7.04
C GLU A 292 -19.06 0.09 6.52
N GLU A 293 -19.88 0.63 7.42
CA GLU A 293 -20.97 1.56 7.08
C GLU A 293 -20.43 2.93 6.63
N LEU A 294 -19.34 3.40 7.26
CA LEU A 294 -18.63 4.60 6.83
C LEU A 294 -18.01 4.38 5.44
N LEU A 295 -17.30 3.27 5.23
CA LEU A 295 -16.68 2.95 3.95
C LEU A 295 -17.73 2.90 2.83
N ASP A 296 -18.85 2.20 3.05
CA ASP A 296 -19.97 2.14 2.10
C ASP A 296 -20.48 3.55 1.75
N LYS A 297 -20.85 4.34 2.77
CA LYS A 297 -21.38 5.69 2.58
C LYS A 297 -20.41 6.57 1.78
N TYR A 298 -19.15 6.62 2.17
CA TYR A 298 -18.19 7.55 1.56
C TYR A 298 -17.66 7.07 0.20
N TYR A 299 -17.55 5.75 -0.04
CA TYR A 299 -17.29 5.25 -1.39
C TYR A 299 -18.48 5.45 -2.32
N THR A 300 -19.71 5.26 -1.82
CA THR A 300 -20.92 5.55 -2.58
C THR A 300 -20.96 7.03 -2.99
N GLN A 301 -20.66 7.95 -2.07
CA GLN A 301 -20.55 9.39 -2.39
C GLN A 301 -19.44 9.71 -3.39
N LYS A 302 -18.30 9.01 -3.32
CA LYS A 302 -17.17 9.24 -4.22
C LYS A 302 -17.47 8.73 -5.64
N TYR A 303 -18.09 7.56 -5.77
CA TYR A 303 -18.14 6.84 -7.04
C TYR A 303 -19.51 6.80 -7.72
N TYR A 304 -20.63 7.13 -7.08
CA TYR A 304 -21.99 7.02 -7.65
C TYR A 304 -22.68 8.35 -7.93
#